data_AF-A0A8B3FPR6-F1
#
_entry.id   AF-A0A8B3FPR6-F1
#
_cell.length_a   1.000
_cell.length_b   1.000
_cell.length_c   1.000
_cell.angle_alpha   90.00
_cell.angle_beta   90.00
_cell.angle_gamma   90.00
#
_symmetry.space_group_name_H-M   'P 1'
#
loop_
_entity.id
_entity.type
_entity.pdbx_description
1 polymer ?
#
loop_
_entity_poly.entity_id
_entity_poly.type
_entity_poly.pdbx_seq_one_letter_code
_entity_poly.pdbx_strand_id
1 'polypeptide(L)'
;MLWAALVLLRTAPAELGPQLCRLLTGALRRRWHGGAIGVEADHLLTHPEAGRMFGWAWTVMLAAEARRNELAARRGWDAQLGELADAVRDSLLAVLPRMGAPERLGTEQNTAFSMGLLLDAFQTLGDARVVNALSDRARSWFGGRERSSSAVDPHADDICSPALAQADLVRRVLPAGAFSQWLAGFLPRLGSPGDPTLRVPVLHEGTSGRARMLPALALTRALHLQHLAPHLPDARTELMLQSAGRLVEEAAPFIGAAPVTTAHLLVPLALLAATEA
;
A
#
# COMPACT_ATOMS: atom_id res chain seq x y z
N MET A 1 10.85 3.30 -3.85
CA MET A 1 12.09 3.75 -3.18
C MET A 1 12.08 5.20 -2.66
N LEU A 2 11.68 6.20 -3.43
CA LEU A 2 11.73 7.61 -2.97
C LEU A 2 10.88 7.86 -1.71
N TRP A 3 9.66 7.31 -1.68
CA TRP A 3 8.78 7.38 -0.51
C TRP A 3 9.44 6.79 0.73
N ALA A 4 9.97 5.57 0.63
CA ALA A 4 10.67 4.89 1.72
C ALA A 4 11.84 5.71 2.28
N ALA A 5 12.60 6.38 1.40
CA ALA A 5 13.69 7.24 1.83
C ALA A 5 13.19 8.45 2.64
N LEU A 6 12.10 9.10 2.23
CA LEU A 6 11.51 10.19 3.02
C LEU A 6 10.96 9.71 4.36
N VAL A 7 10.26 8.56 4.37
CA VAL A 7 9.75 7.95 5.61
C VAL A 7 10.90 7.71 6.59
N LEU A 8 11.95 7.00 6.16
CA LEU A 8 13.10 6.69 7.00
C LEU A 8 13.83 7.95 7.50
N LEU A 9 13.97 8.98 6.66
CA LEU A 9 14.56 10.26 7.07
C LEU A 9 13.73 11.00 8.13
N ARG A 10 12.41 10.77 8.17
CA ARG A 10 11.52 11.37 9.18
C ARG A 10 11.43 10.53 10.45
N THR A 11 11.32 9.21 10.32
CA THR A 11 10.96 8.32 11.44
C THR A 11 12.15 7.65 12.10
N ALA A 12 13.26 7.45 11.39
CA ALA A 12 14.42 6.71 11.88
C ALA A 12 15.78 7.37 11.54
N PRO A 13 15.95 8.71 11.68
CA PRO A 13 17.20 9.38 11.32
C PRO A 13 18.40 8.98 12.19
N ALA A 14 18.15 8.50 13.42
CA ALA A 14 19.19 8.06 14.34
C ALA A 14 19.78 6.71 13.90
N GLU A 15 18.91 5.77 13.53
CA GLU A 15 19.24 4.42 13.06
C GLU A 15 19.98 4.46 11.72
N LEU A 16 19.62 5.39 10.83
CA LEU A 16 20.34 5.61 9.57
C LEU A 16 21.76 6.16 9.81
N GLY A 17 21.94 6.96 10.87
CA GLY A 17 23.16 7.70 11.12
C GLY A 17 23.39 8.87 10.14
N PRO A 18 24.28 9.81 10.50
CA PRO A 18 24.44 11.08 9.78
C PRO A 18 24.96 10.91 8.34
N GLN A 19 25.75 9.88 8.07
CA GLN A 19 26.30 9.64 6.73
C GLN A 19 25.21 9.21 5.75
N LEU A 20 24.39 8.22 6.11
CA LEU A 20 23.34 7.71 5.23
C LEU A 20 22.24 8.76 5.04
N CYS A 21 21.88 9.50 6.09
CA CYS A 21 20.96 10.63 5.99
C CYS A 21 21.43 11.65 4.94
N ARG A 22 22.72 12.00 4.92
CA ARG A 22 23.29 12.89 3.89
C ARG A 22 23.23 12.28 2.48
N LEU A 23 23.55 10.99 2.34
CA LEU A 23 23.53 10.30 1.03
C LEU A 23 22.11 10.22 0.45
N LEU A 24 21.12 9.83 1.26
CA LEU A 24 19.71 9.78 0.86
C LEU A 24 19.19 11.16 0.49
N THR A 25 19.43 12.17 1.34
CA THR A 25 19.04 13.56 1.05
C THR A 25 19.67 14.05 -0.25
N GLY A 26 20.96 13.74 -0.47
CA GLY A 26 21.67 14.09 -1.70
C GLY A 26 21.09 13.41 -2.94
N ALA A 27 20.68 12.15 -2.84
CA ALA A 27 20.04 11.40 -3.92
C ALA A 27 18.65 11.97 -4.28
N LEU A 28 17.82 12.25 -3.27
CA LEU A 28 16.52 12.89 -3.46
C LEU A 28 16.66 14.26 -4.13
N ARG A 29 17.60 15.09 -3.65
CA ARG A 29 17.89 16.39 -4.25
C ARG A 29 18.25 16.29 -5.73
N ARG A 30 19.06 15.30 -6.13
CA ARG A 30 19.43 15.11 -7.55
C ARG A 30 18.22 14.73 -8.40
N ARG A 31 17.30 13.92 -7.86
CA ARG A 31 16.10 13.46 -8.59
C ARG A 31 15.10 14.60 -8.84
N TRP A 32 15.03 15.57 -7.94
CA TRP A 32 14.06 16.67 -7.98
C TRP A 32 14.66 18.01 -8.44
N HIS A 33 15.86 17.98 -9.01
CA HIS A 33 16.48 19.16 -9.57
C HIS A 33 15.99 19.45 -11.00
N GLY A 34 16.05 20.72 -11.42
CA GLY A 34 15.94 21.12 -12.83
C GLY A 34 14.59 20.87 -13.51
N GLY A 35 13.47 20.89 -12.78
CA GLY A 35 12.13 20.74 -13.37
C GLY A 35 11.73 19.30 -13.73
N ALA A 36 12.53 18.29 -13.35
CA ALA A 36 12.24 16.89 -13.64
C ALA A 36 10.86 16.40 -13.17
N ILE A 37 10.35 16.99 -12.08
CA ILE A 37 9.02 16.68 -11.54
C ILE A 37 7.90 17.14 -12.49
N GLY A 38 8.00 18.34 -13.07
CA GLY A 38 7.02 18.83 -14.02
C GLY A 38 6.94 17.96 -15.28
N VAL A 39 8.09 17.51 -15.79
CA VAL A 39 8.15 16.55 -16.91
C VAL A 39 7.47 15.22 -16.57
N GLU A 40 7.64 14.73 -15.35
CA GLU A 40 7.01 13.50 -14.89
C GLU A 40 5.50 13.67 -14.69
N ALA A 41 5.05 14.85 -14.23
CA ALA A 41 3.63 15.20 -14.13
C ALA A 41 2.97 15.28 -15.51
N ASP A 42 3.61 15.96 -16.48
CA ASP A 42 3.16 16.02 -17.87
C ASP A 42 3.11 14.63 -18.51
N HIS A 43 4.10 13.78 -18.22
CA HIS A 43 4.09 12.40 -18.70
C HIS A 43 2.89 11.60 -18.15
N LEU A 44 2.59 11.73 -16.85
CA LEU A 44 1.42 11.09 -16.24
C LEU A 44 0.10 11.58 -16.84
N LEU A 45 -0.03 12.88 -17.12
CA LEU A 45 -1.21 13.46 -17.76
C LEU A 45 -1.39 13.00 -19.20
N THR A 46 -0.29 12.83 -19.94
CA THR A 46 -0.31 12.38 -21.35
C THR A 46 -0.47 10.87 -21.50
N HIS A 47 -0.09 10.09 -20.48
CA HIS A 47 -0.16 8.62 -20.46
C HIS A 47 -0.86 8.14 -19.18
N PRO A 48 -2.16 8.43 -19.00
CA PRO A 48 -2.86 8.14 -17.75
C PRO A 48 -3.01 6.64 -17.47
N GLU A 49 -2.76 5.75 -18.44
CA GLU A 49 -2.67 4.31 -18.23
C GLU A 49 -1.37 3.84 -17.58
N ALA A 50 -0.29 4.64 -17.71
CA ALA A 50 1.02 4.28 -17.20
C ALA A 50 0.99 4.13 -15.68
N GLY A 51 1.28 2.91 -15.20
CA GLY A 51 1.33 2.60 -13.77
C GLY A 51 -0.01 2.69 -13.04
N ARG A 52 -1.14 2.78 -13.74
CA ARG A 52 -2.46 2.79 -13.09
C ARG A 52 -2.75 1.44 -12.43
N MET A 53 -3.35 1.35 -11.22
CA MET A 53 -3.48 2.39 -10.18
C MET A 53 -2.33 2.35 -9.17
N PHE A 54 -1.47 1.35 -9.23
CA PHE A 54 -0.45 1.10 -8.21
C PHE A 54 0.67 2.14 -8.21
N GLY A 55 1.19 2.51 -9.39
CA GLY A 55 2.14 3.61 -9.54
C GLY A 55 1.56 4.95 -9.07
N TRP A 56 0.28 5.21 -9.37
CA TRP A 56 -0.43 6.39 -8.86
C TRP A 56 -0.48 6.44 -7.35
N ALA A 57 -0.77 5.30 -6.69
CA ALA A 57 -0.75 5.21 -5.24
C ALA A 57 0.61 5.62 -4.67
N TRP A 58 1.71 5.06 -5.19
CA TRP A 58 3.06 5.42 -4.75
C TRP A 58 3.42 6.89 -5.00
N THR A 59 2.97 7.47 -6.11
CA THR A 59 3.17 8.90 -6.41
C THR A 59 2.49 9.79 -5.39
N VAL A 60 1.22 9.52 -5.07
CA VAL A 60 0.46 10.34 -4.11
C VAL A 60 0.95 10.10 -2.68
N MET A 61 1.31 8.87 -2.33
CA MET A 61 1.96 8.57 -1.04
C MET A 61 3.26 9.34 -0.87
N LEU A 62 4.08 9.47 -1.93
CA LEU A 62 5.30 10.27 -1.92
C LEU A 62 5.01 11.75 -1.64
N ALA A 63 4.00 12.33 -2.28
CA ALA A 63 3.56 13.70 -2.04
C ALA A 63 3.01 13.90 -0.61
N ALA A 64 2.19 12.96 -0.13
CA ALA A 64 1.65 12.97 1.22
C ALA A 64 2.76 12.88 2.29
N GLU A 65 3.77 12.02 2.08
CA GLU A 65 4.93 11.93 2.94
C GLU A 65 5.76 13.22 2.91
N ALA A 66 5.98 13.82 1.74
CA ALA A 66 6.69 15.08 1.62
C ALA A 66 6.00 16.22 2.39
N ARG A 67 4.66 16.27 2.34
CA ARG A 67 3.85 17.27 3.07
C ARG A 67 4.05 17.22 4.59
N ARG A 68 4.29 16.03 5.15
CA ARG A 68 4.51 15.82 6.61
C ARG A 68 5.99 15.73 7.00
N ASN A 69 6.91 15.97 6.07
CA ASN A 69 8.34 15.82 6.28
C ASN A 69 9.03 17.19 6.30
N GLU A 70 9.59 17.58 7.46
CA GLU A 70 10.23 18.89 7.62
C GLU A 70 11.42 19.12 6.69
N LEU A 71 12.18 18.07 6.38
CA LEU A 71 13.29 18.18 5.44
C LEU A 71 12.76 18.51 4.04
N ALA A 72 11.67 17.86 3.61
CA ALA A 72 11.04 18.14 2.33
C ALA A 72 10.48 19.57 2.28
N ALA A 73 9.77 20.00 3.34
CA ALA A 73 9.23 21.35 3.46
C ALA A 73 10.34 22.43 3.40
N ARG A 74 11.42 22.28 4.17
CA ARG A 74 12.57 23.22 4.14
C ARG A 74 13.27 23.31 2.78
N ARG A 75 13.10 22.30 1.93
CA ARG A 75 13.69 22.21 0.60
C ARG A 75 12.71 22.60 -0.52
N GLY A 76 11.44 22.87 -0.20
CA GLY A 76 10.37 23.13 -1.16
C GLY A 76 9.96 21.92 -2.00
N TRP A 77 10.30 20.71 -1.55
CA TRP A 77 9.96 19.48 -2.28
C TRP A 77 8.49 19.11 -2.16
N ASP A 78 7.83 19.51 -1.08
CA ASP A 78 6.40 19.30 -0.85
C ASP A 78 5.54 20.00 -1.91
N ALA A 79 5.89 21.23 -2.31
CA ALA A 79 5.21 21.95 -3.37
C ALA A 79 5.37 21.24 -4.72
N GLN A 80 6.60 20.86 -5.07
CA GLN A 80 6.89 20.18 -6.34
C GLN A 80 6.19 18.82 -6.42
N LEU A 81 6.30 17.99 -5.38
CA LEU A 81 5.63 16.69 -5.34
C LEU A 81 4.10 16.83 -5.26
N GLY A 82 3.59 17.97 -4.79
CA GLY A 82 2.18 18.34 -4.89
C GLY A 82 1.69 18.38 -6.34
N GLU A 83 2.47 18.91 -7.29
CA GLU A 83 2.09 18.95 -8.72
C GLU A 83 1.89 17.53 -9.30
N LEU A 84 2.68 16.55 -8.86
CA LEU A 84 2.47 15.15 -9.25
C LEU A 84 1.18 14.57 -8.66
N ALA A 85 0.86 14.90 -7.41
CA ALA A 85 -0.39 14.49 -6.80
C ALA A 85 -1.60 15.13 -7.52
N ASP A 86 -1.46 16.37 -7.99
CA ASP A 86 -2.47 17.08 -8.78
C ASP A 86 -2.73 16.36 -10.11
N ALA A 87 -1.67 15.99 -10.83
CA ALA A 87 -1.77 15.22 -12.07
C ALA A 87 -2.46 13.85 -11.87
N VAL A 88 -2.15 13.17 -10.76
CA VAL A 88 -2.82 11.90 -10.42
C VAL A 88 -4.28 12.14 -10.03
N ARG A 89 -4.60 13.20 -9.29
CA ARG A 89 -5.98 13.61 -8.95
C ARG A 89 -6.81 13.79 -10.22
N ASP A 90 -6.31 14.55 -11.18
CA ASP A 90 -7.03 14.84 -12.43
C ASP A 90 -7.25 13.57 -13.24
N SER A 91 -6.21 12.73 -13.31
CA SER A 91 -6.28 11.42 -13.98
C SER A 91 -7.29 10.49 -13.31
N LEU A 92 -7.30 10.40 -11.97
CA LEU A 92 -8.26 9.60 -11.21
C LEU A 92 -9.70 10.06 -11.45
N LEU A 93 -9.96 11.35 -11.35
CA LEU A 93 -11.29 11.93 -11.56
C LEU A 93 -11.79 11.74 -13.00
N ALA A 94 -10.90 11.73 -13.98
CA ALA A 94 -11.24 11.44 -15.37
C ALA A 94 -11.47 9.94 -15.65
N VAL A 95 -10.88 9.05 -14.84
CA VAL A 95 -10.83 7.61 -15.11
C VAL A 95 -11.87 6.83 -14.32
N LEU A 96 -12.00 7.10 -13.03
CA LEU A 96 -12.93 6.38 -12.15
C LEU A 96 -14.36 6.33 -12.71
N PRO A 97 -14.93 7.40 -13.31
CA PRO A 97 -16.25 7.35 -13.94
C PRO A 97 -16.38 6.32 -15.06
N ARG A 98 -15.30 6.10 -15.81
CA ARG A 98 -15.26 5.25 -17.02
C ARG A 98 -14.86 3.80 -16.74
N MET A 99 -14.35 3.51 -15.55
CA MET A 99 -13.98 2.14 -15.17
C MET A 99 -15.24 1.29 -14.97
N GLY A 100 -15.38 0.22 -15.77
CA GLY A 100 -16.51 -0.70 -15.71
C GLY A 100 -16.45 -1.68 -14.54
N ALA A 101 -15.26 -2.15 -14.17
CA ALA A 101 -15.05 -3.10 -13.08
C ALA A 101 -13.65 -2.91 -12.44
N PRO A 102 -13.47 -3.28 -11.16
CA PRO A 102 -12.17 -3.35 -10.53
C PRO A 102 -11.41 -4.62 -10.92
N GLU A 103 -10.08 -4.55 -10.92
CA GLU A 103 -9.20 -5.72 -10.94
C GLU A 103 -9.05 -6.28 -9.51
N ARG A 104 -9.24 -7.58 -9.36
CA ARG A 104 -9.35 -8.27 -8.06
C ARG A 104 -8.24 -9.29 -7.83
N LEU A 105 -7.43 -9.63 -8.82
CA LEU A 105 -6.28 -10.52 -8.63
C LEU A 105 -5.28 -9.92 -7.64
N GLY A 106 -4.50 -10.77 -6.95
CA GLY A 106 -3.57 -10.36 -5.88
C GLY A 106 -2.29 -9.67 -6.38
N THR A 107 -2.23 -9.32 -7.67
CA THR A 107 -1.06 -8.74 -8.33
C THR A 107 -0.96 -7.23 -8.08
N GLU A 108 0.06 -6.58 -8.65
CA GLU A 108 0.20 -5.11 -8.64
C GLU A 108 -1.03 -4.38 -9.22
N GLN A 109 -1.87 -5.05 -10.01
CA GLN A 109 -3.07 -4.45 -10.59
C GLN A 109 -4.26 -4.46 -9.63
N ASN A 110 -4.13 -5.01 -8.42
CA ASN A 110 -5.22 -5.08 -7.46
C ASN A 110 -5.78 -3.67 -7.16
N THR A 111 -7.05 -3.48 -7.52
CA THR A 111 -7.72 -2.19 -7.41
C THR A 111 -7.98 -1.83 -5.96
N ALA A 112 -8.36 -2.80 -5.12
CA ALA A 112 -8.66 -2.53 -3.72
C ALA A 112 -7.43 -2.05 -2.95
N PHE A 113 -6.29 -2.73 -3.14
CA PHE A 113 -5.02 -2.37 -2.51
C PHE A 113 -4.58 -0.95 -2.90
N SER A 114 -4.57 -0.64 -4.20
CA SER A 114 -4.17 0.68 -4.69
C SER A 114 -5.11 1.79 -4.20
N MET A 115 -6.43 1.55 -4.19
CA MET A 115 -7.41 2.53 -3.71
C MET A 115 -7.29 2.78 -2.19
N GLY A 116 -6.93 1.77 -1.40
CA GLY A 116 -6.68 1.95 0.04
C GLY A 116 -5.55 2.92 0.30
N LEU A 117 -4.41 2.72 -0.36
CA LEU A 117 -3.25 3.61 -0.28
C LEU A 117 -3.56 5.03 -0.77
N LEU A 118 -4.31 5.16 -1.89
CA LEU A 118 -4.71 6.46 -2.42
C LEU A 118 -5.63 7.22 -1.46
N LEU A 119 -6.58 6.53 -0.81
CA LEU A 119 -7.48 7.16 0.16
C LEU A 119 -6.71 7.80 1.31
N ASP A 120 -5.81 7.06 1.95
CA ASP A 120 -5.03 7.57 3.10
C ASP A 120 -4.12 8.73 2.69
N ALA A 121 -3.49 8.61 1.51
CA ALA A 121 -2.61 9.65 0.99
C ALA A 121 -3.39 10.94 0.63
N PHE A 122 -4.54 10.84 -0.03
CA PHE A 122 -5.37 12.02 -0.35
C PHE A 122 -6.06 12.62 0.87
N GLN A 123 -6.38 11.82 1.89
CA GLN A 123 -6.80 12.33 3.19
C GLN A 123 -5.71 13.18 3.84
N THR A 124 -4.46 12.70 3.82
CA THR A 124 -3.29 13.46 4.32
C THR A 124 -3.08 14.76 3.56
N LEU A 125 -3.34 14.76 2.25
CA LEU A 125 -3.26 15.94 1.40
C LEU A 125 -4.48 16.88 1.49
N GLY A 126 -5.54 16.49 2.22
CA GLY A 126 -6.75 17.30 2.39
C GLY A 126 -7.65 17.35 1.14
N ASP A 127 -7.55 16.41 0.21
CA ASP A 127 -8.34 16.39 -1.01
C ASP A 127 -9.68 15.66 -0.83
N ALA A 128 -10.65 16.36 -0.25
CA ALA A 128 -11.98 15.82 -0.01
C ALA A 128 -12.69 15.35 -1.30
N ARG A 129 -12.40 15.98 -2.45
CA ARG A 129 -13.06 15.64 -3.72
C ARG A 129 -12.64 14.24 -4.20
N VAL A 130 -11.34 13.97 -4.20
CA VAL A 130 -10.82 12.65 -4.60
C VAL A 130 -11.15 11.59 -3.56
N VAL A 131 -11.07 11.93 -2.26
CA VAL A 131 -11.44 11.01 -1.17
C VAL A 131 -12.90 10.56 -1.32
N ASN A 132 -13.83 11.48 -1.59
CA ASN A 132 -15.24 11.14 -1.81
C ASN A 132 -15.43 10.26 -3.05
N ALA A 133 -14.81 10.62 -4.19
CA ALA A 133 -14.92 9.84 -5.42
C ALA A 133 -14.38 8.40 -5.28
N LEU A 134 -13.24 8.23 -4.61
CA LEU A 134 -12.68 6.92 -4.30
C LEU A 134 -13.56 6.16 -3.32
N SER A 135 -14.08 6.82 -2.28
CA SER A 135 -14.96 6.20 -1.27
C SER A 135 -16.25 5.67 -1.89
N ASP A 136 -16.87 6.44 -2.77
CA ASP A 136 -18.12 6.03 -3.45
C ASP A 136 -17.88 4.84 -4.36
N ARG A 137 -16.78 4.85 -5.12
CA ARG A 137 -16.38 3.71 -5.96
C ARG A 137 -16.02 2.48 -5.12
N ALA A 138 -15.32 2.66 -4.02
CA ALA A 138 -14.99 1.58 -3.10
C ALA A 138 -16.26 0.92 -2.53
N ARG A 139 -17.23 1.70 -2.05
CA ARG A 139 -18.53 1.18 -1.58
C ARG A 139 -19.26 0.44 -2.69
N SER A 140 -19.35 1.03 -3.88
CA SER A 140 -20.06 0.44 -5.02
C SER A 140 -19.44 -0.87 -5.51
N TRP A 141 -18.10 -0.98 -5.53
CA TRP A 141 -17.41 -2.15 -6.07
C TRP A 141 -17.13 -3.23 -5.02
N PHE A 142 -16.94 -2.85 -3.76
CA PHE A 142 -16.40 -3.76 -2.74
C PHE A 142 -17.26 -3.87 -1.48
N GLY A 143 -18.23 -2.98 -1.28
CA GLY A 143 -19.11 -2.97 -0.10
C GLY A 143 -20.33 -3.90 -0.19
N GLY A 144 -20.43 -4.71 -1.24
CA GLY A 144 -21.52 -5.68 -1.44
C GLY A 144 -21.51 -6.82 -0.41
N ARG A 145 -22.50 -7.72 -0.51
CA ARG A 145 -22.71 -8.82 0.45
C ARG A 145 -22.02 -10.14 0.03
N GLU A 146 -21.20 -10.10 -1.02
CA GLU A 146 -20.52 -11.28 -1.54
C GLU A 146 -19.61 -11.87 -0.47
N ARG A 147 -19.72 -13.18 -0.21
CA ARG A 147 -18.76 -13.85 0.68
C ARG A 147 -17.47 -14.09 -0.08
N SER A 148 -16.35 -13.88 0.60
CA SER A 148 -15.03 -14.26 0.11
C SER A 148 -14.45 -15.40 0.95
N SER A 149 -13.37 -16.00 0.47
CA SER A 149 -12.65 -17.04 1.17
C SER A 149 -11.19 -16.64 1.32
N SER A 150 -10.66 -16.75 2.54
CA SER A 150 -9.23 -16.59 2.81
C SER A 150 -8.37 -17.74 2.27
N ALA A 151 -8.97 -18.72 1.59
CA ALA A 151 -8.28 -19.88 1.03
C ALA A 151 -7.84 -19.71 -0.44
N VAL A 152 -8.07 -18.54 -1.04
CA VAL A 152 -7.86 -18.31 -2.49
C VAL A 152 -6.42 -17.90 -2.81
N ASP A 153 -5.62 -17.48 -1.83
CA ASP A 153 -4.21 -17.12 -1.97
C ASP A 153 -3.29 -18.07 -1.16
N PRO A 154 -2.03 -18.33 -1.59
CA PRO A 154 -1.26 -17.58 -2.59
C PRO A 154 -1.24 -18.17 -4.02
N HIS A 155 -1.20 -17.29 -5.01
CA HIS A 155 -0.68 -17.53 -6.36
C HIS A 155 0.75 -17.01 -6.51
N ALA A 156 1.45 -17.44 -7.56
CA ALA A 156 2.87 -17.16 -7.73
C ALA A 156 3.20 -15.67 -7.87
N ASP A 157 2.33 -14.87 -8.50
CA ASP A 157 2.54 -13.45 -8.76
C ASP A 157 1.79 -12.53 -7.76
N ASP A 158 1.24 -13.10 -6.69
CA ASP A 158 0.53 -12.32 -5.69
C ASP A 158 1.49 -11.45 -4.88
N ILE A 159 1.17 -10.17 -4.78
CA ILE A 159 1.81 -9.20 -3.88
C ILE A 159 0.91 -8.87 -2.70
N CYS A 160 -0.38 -9.18 -2.79
CA CYS A 160 -1.38 -8.93 -1.76
C CYS A 160 -2.46 -10.00 -1.77
N SER A 161 -3.10 -10.19 -0.62
CA SER A 161 -4.29 -11.02 -0.52
C SER A 161 -5.50 -10.24 -1.05
N PRO A 162 -6.19 -10.69 -2.12
CA PRO A 162 -7.36 -9.99 -2.64
C PRO A 162 -8.44 -9.70 -1.58
N ALA A 163 -8.71 -10.70 -0.74
CA ALA A 163 -9.76 -10.60 0.26
C ALA A 163 -9.37 -9.64 1.39
N LEU A 164 -8.11 -9.69 1.87
CA LEU A 164 -7.67 -8.75 2.90
C LEU A 164 -7.55 -7.34 2.37
N ALA A 165 -7.06 -7.14 1.14
CA ALA A 165 -7.01 -5.82 0.50
C ALA A 165 -8.42 -5.22 0.34
N GLN A 166 -9.40 -6.03 -0.05
CA GLN A 166 -10.80 -5.62 -0.10
C GLN A 166 -11.32 -5.23 1.29
N ALA A 167 -11.10 -6.08 2.30
CA ALA A 167 -11.55 -5.78 3.66
C ALA A 167 -10.89 -4.51 4.23
N ASP A 168 -9.59 -4.32 3.98
CA ASP A 168 -8.83 -3.14 4.38
C ASP A 168 -9.33 -1.88 3.66
N LEU A 169 -9.68 -1.94 2.38
CA LEU A 169 -10.34 -0.81 1.70
C LEU A 169 -11.72 -0.52 2.31
N VAL A 170 -12.53 -1.55 2.53
CA VAL A 170 -13.92 -1.39 2.99
C VAL A 170 -13.99 -0.78 4.40
N ARG A 171 -13.05 -1.08 5.31
CA ARG A 171 -13.00 -0.43 6.64
C ARG A 171 -12.86 1.08 6.58
N ARG A 172 -12.25 1.62 5.52
CA ARG A 172 -12.08 3.09 5.35
C ARG A 172 -13.36 3.79 4.95
N VAL A 173 -14.31 3.07 4.35
CA VAL A 173 -15.48 3.67 3.69
C VAL A 173 -16.81 3.31 4.34
N LEU A 174 -16.83 2.32 5.24
CA LEU A 174 -18.01 2.00 6.06
C LEU A 174 -17.86 2.54 7.49
N PRO A 175 -18.96 2.96 8.14
CA PRO A 175 -18.96 3.24 9.57
C PRO A 175 -18.53 2.00 10.38
N ALA A 176 -17.80 2.19 11.48
CA ALA A 176 -17.18 1.11 12.26
C ALA A 176 -18.15 -0.04 12.62
N GLY A 177 -19.37 0.27 13.11
CA GLY A 177 -20.37 -0.74 13.46
C GLY A 177 -20.88 -1.54 12.25
N ALA A 178 -21.07 -0.88 11.12
CA ALA A 178 -21.47 -1.54 9.87
C ALA A 178 -20.31 -2.38 9.30
N PHE A 179 -19.07 -1.91 9.44
CA PHE A 179 -17.89 -2.62 8.99
C PHE A 179 -17.69 -3.95 9.73
N SER A 180 -17.76 -3.98 11.06
CA SER A 180 -17.59 -5.24 11.82
C SER A 180 -18.64 -6.30 11.43
N GLN A 181 -19.90 -5.88 11.23
CA GLN A 181 -20.95 -6.79 10.75
C GLN A 181 -20.66 -7.28 9.32
N TRP A 182 -20.24 -6.37 8.43
CA TRP A 182 -19.87 -6.69 7.06
C TRP A 182 -18.69 -7.67 7.00
N LEU A 183 -17.64 -7.42 7.79
CA LEU A 183 -16.43 -8.25 7.84
C LEU A 183 -16.74 -9.67 8.30
N ALA A 184 -17.60 -9.83 9.32
CA ALA A 184 -18.03 -11.13 9.81
C ALA A 184 -18.81 -11.93 8.74
N GLY A 185 -19.53 -11.26 7.85
CA GLY A 185 -20.20 -11.89 6.70
C GLY A 185 -19.24 -12.17 5.54
N PHE A 186 -18.34 -11.24 5.25
CA PHE A 186 -17.40 -11.27 4.12
C PHE A 186 -16.30 -12.32 4.31
N LEU A 187 -15.67 -12.36 5.49
CA LEU A 187 -14.60 -13.28 5.87
C LEU A 187 -14.88 -13.92 7.25
N PRO A 188 -15.86 -14.83 7.35
CA PRO A 188 -16.32 -15.36 8.65
C PRO A 188 -15.25 -16.10 9.45
N ARG A 189 -14.24 -16.64 8.77
CA ARG A 189 -13.13 -17.38 9.39
C ARG A 189 -11.88 -16.55 9.63
N LEU A 190 -11.85 -15.26 9.27
CA LEU A 190 -10.69 -14.41 9.48
C LEU A 190 -10.24 -14.46 10.94
N GLY A 191 -8.96 -14.72 11.17
CA GLY A 191 -8.36 -14.80 12.50
C GLY A 191 -8.75 -16.04 13.31
N SER A 192 -9.43 -17.03 12.71
CA SER A 192 -9.72 -18.31 13.37
C SER A 192 -8.54 -19.28 13.23
N PRO A 193 -8.41 -20.29 14.12
CA PRO A 193 -7.45 -21.38 13.92
C PRO A 193 -7.63 -22.02 12.53
N GLY A 194 -6.52 -22.16 11.79
CA GLY A 194 -6.53 -22.71 10.44
C GLY A 194 -6.90 -21.71 9.33
N ASP A 195 -7.08 -20.42 9.64
CA ASP A 195 -7.20 -19.37 8.64
C ASP A 195 -5.92 -19.27 7.78
N PRO A 196 -5.97 -19.54 6.45
CA PRO A 196 -4.78 -19.63 5.63
C PRO A 196 -3.99 -18.32 5.53
N THR A 197 -4.63 -17.16 5.71
CA THR A 197 -3.97 -15.85 5.67
C THR A 197 -3.04 -15.60 6.86
N LEU A 198 -3.17 -16.38 7.94
CA LEU A 198 -2.27 -16.32 9.11
C LEU A 198 -0.94 -17.04 8.87
N ARG A 199 -0.84 -17.83 7.79
CA ARG A 199 0.35 -18.60 7.47
C ARG A 199 1.26 -17.82 6.52
N VAL A 200 2.56 -17.99 6.74
CA VAL A 200 3.59 -17.48 5.83
C VAL A 200 3.41 -18.14 4.45
N PRO A 201 3.32 -17.37 3.36
CA PRO A 201 3.33 -17.93 2.02
C PRO A 201 4.63 -18.71 1.78
N VAL A 202 4.54 -19.97 1.38
CA VAL A 202 5.71 -20.85 1.26
C VAL A 202 6.39 -20.66 -0.09
N LEU A 203 7.69 -20.38 -0.07
CA LEU A 203 8.57 -20.46 -1.24
C LEU A 203 8.89 -21.94 -1.51
N HIS A 204 8.53 -22.47 -2.69
CA HIS A 204 8.95 -23.83 -3.06
C HIS A 204 10.36 -23.77 -3.66
N GLU A 205 11.26 -24.68 -3.24
CA GLU A 205 12.61 -24.76 -3.80
C GLU A 205 12.56 -24.97 -5.33
N GLY A 206 13.43 -24.26 -6.07
CA GLY A 206 13.44 -24.31 -7.55
C GLY A 206 12.39 -23.43 -8.24
N THR A 207 11.62 -22.64 -7.49
CA THR A 207 10.67 -21.71 -8.10
C THR A 207 11.40 -20.60 -8.87
N SER A 208 11.11 -20.54 -10.17
CA SER A 208 11.45 -19.43 -11.06
C SER A 208 11.02 -18.07 -10.50
N GLY A 209 11.44 -16.96 -11.13
CA GLY A 209 11.28 -15.58 -10.66
C GLY A 209 9.88 -15.09 -10.25
N ARG A 210 8.82 -15.91 -10.38
CA ARG A 210 7.48 -15.66 -9.83
C ARG A 210 7.44 -15.75 -8.30
N ALA A 211 8.14 -16.71 -7.67
CA ALA A 211 8.19 -16.81 -6.21
C ALA A 211 8.86 -15.61 -5.50
N ARG A 212 9.49 -14.69 -6.24
CA ARG A 212 10.04 -13.43 -5.70
C ARG A 212 8.98 -12.51 -5.10
N MET A 213 7.70 -12.70 -5.42
CA MET A 213 6.61 -11.83 -4.93
C MET A 213 6.03 -12.29 -3.59
N LEU A 214 6.27 -13.53 -3.16
CA LEU A 214 5.72 -14.06 -1.90
C LEU A 214 6.17 -13.28 -0.64
N PRO A 215 7.39 -12.74 -0.55
CA PRO A 215 7.74 -11.81 0.52
C PRO A 215 6.88 -10.53 0.50
N ALA A 216 6.52 -10.02 -0.69
CA ALA A 216 5.61 -8.87 -0.80
C ALA A 216 4.22 -9.23 -0.26
N LEU A 217 3.70 -10.42 -0.62
CA LEU A 217 2.45 -10.94 -0.07
C LEU A 217 2.50 -11.12 1.44
N ALA A 218 3.61 -11.62 1.99
CA ALA A 218 3.76 -11.76 3.43
C ALA A 218 3.66 -10.40 4.15
N LEU A 219 4.35 -9.38 3.63
CA LEU A 219 4.35 -8.02 4.17
C LEU A 219 2.98 -7.35 4.07
N THR A 220 2.29 -7.45 2.93
CA THR A 220 0.95 -6.88 2.78
C THR A 220 -0.11 -7.63 3.58
N ARG A 221 0.02 -8.96 3.75
CA ARG A 221 -0.80 -9.72 4.71
C ARG A 221 -0.58 -9.22 6.13
N ALA A 222 0.67 -9.05 6.54
CA ALA A 222 0.98 -8.54 7.87
C ALA A 222 0.31 -7.17 8.11
N LEU A 223 0.45 -6.24 7.17
CA LEU A 223 -0.21 -4.92 7.21
C LEU A 223 -1.73 -5.04 7.36
N HIS A 224 -2.40 -5.77 6.46
CA HIS A 224 -3.86 -5.88 6.51
C HIS A 224 -4.35 -6.63 7.75
N LEU A 225 -3.62 -7.64 8.24
CA LEU A 225 -3.97 -8.32 9.48
C LEU A 225 -3.91 -7.35 10.67
N GLN A 226 -2.88 -6.50 10.75
CA GLN A 226 -2.78 -5.47 11.79
C GLN A 226 -3.98 -4.50 11.73
N HIS A 227 -4.31 -4.00 10.54
CA HIS A 227 -5.43 -3.08 10.34
C HIS A 227 -6.80 -3.70 10.67
N LEU A 228 -6.97 -5.00 10.44
CA LEU A 228 -8.26 -5.68 10.60
C LEU A 228 -8.44 -6.28 12.00
N ALA A 229 -7.35 -6.54 12.74
CA ALA A 229 -7.40 -7.18 14.04
C ALA A 229 -8.29 -6.44 15.07
N PRO A 230 -8.30 -5.09 15.14
CA PRO A 230 -9.16 -4.33 16.06
C PRO A 230 -10.66 -4.47 15.80
N HIS A 231 -11.07 -5.04 14.66
CA HIS A 231 -12.47 -5.18 14.26
C HIS A 231 -13.04 -6.58 14.52
N LEU A 232 -12.29 -7.42 15.23
CA LEU A 232 -12.64 -8.80 15.56
C LEU A 232 -12.69 -9.03 17.08
N PRO A 233 -13.28 -10.14 17.56
CA PRO A 233 -13.22 -10.52 18.96
C PRO A 233 -11.78 -10.78 19.44
N ASP A 234 -11.48 -10.47 20.71
CA ASP A 234 -10.14 -10.47 21.31
C ASP A 234 -9.28 -11.71 20.98
N ALA A 235 -9.86 -12.91 21.09
CA ALA A 235 -9.14 -14.16 20.82
C ALA A 235 -8.61 -14.27 19.38
N ARG A 236 -9.31 -13.67 18.41
CA ARG A 236 -8.87 -13.61 17.01
C ARG A 236 -7.87 -12.48 16.78
N THR A 237 -8.05 -11.36 17.46
CA THR A 237 -7.15 -10.20 17.42
C THR A 237 -5.74 -10.60 17.83
N GLU A 238 -5.58 -11.29 18.96
CA GLU A 238 -4.27 -11.73 19.44
C GLU A 238 -3.56 -12.64 18.42
N LEU A 239 -4.27 -13.64 17.91
CA LEU A 239 -3.71 -14.56 16.92
C LEU A 239 -3.30 -13.85 15.62
N MET A 240 -4.08 -12.86 15.19
CA MET A 240 -3.77 -12.06 14.00
C MET A 240 -2.51 -11.20 14.18
N LEU A 241 -2.38 -10.52 15.31
CA LEU A 241 -1.20 -9.69 15.60
C LEU A 241 0.07 -10.54 15.74
N GLN A 242 -0.01 -11.69 16.42
CA GLN A 242 1.12 -12.64 16.48
C GLN A 242 1.51 -13.15 15.09
N SER A 243 0.51 -13.42 14.23
CA SER A 243 0.76 -13.90 12.87
C SER A 243 1.35 -12.81 11.97
N ALA A 244 0.91 -11.56 12.13
CA ALA A 244 1.48 -10.42 11.43
C ALA A 244 2.97 -10.22 11.77
N GLY A 245 3.35 -10.35 13.05
CA GLY A 245 4.76 -10.32 13.47
C GLY A 245 5.59 -11.40 12.77
N ARG A 246 5.14 -12.66 12.81
CA ARG A 246 5.85 -13.77 12.13
C ARG A 246 5.98 -13.56 10.62
N LEU A 247 4.94 -13.01 9.96
CA LEU A 247 4.98 -12.71 8.53
C LEU A 247 6.07 -11.68 8.18
N VAL A 248 6.25 -10.65 9.02
CA VAL A 248 7.31 -9.66 8.84
C VAL A 248 8.69 -10.26 9.09
N GLU A 249 8.85 -11.02 10.18
CA GLU A 249 10.12 -11.68 10.54
C GLU A 249 10.61 -12.63 9.45
N GLU A 250 9.71 -13.46 8.91
CA GLU A 250 10.04 -14.43 7.86
C GLU A 250 10.29 -13.77 6.49
N ALA A 251 9.70 -12.60 6.23
CA ALA A 251 9.97 -11.82 5.04
C ALA A 251 11.30 -11.05 5.11
N ALA A 252 11.80 -10.76 6.31
CA ALA A 252 12.95 -9.86 6.52
C ALA A 252 14.24 -10.27 5.78
N PRO A 253 14.67 -11.55 5.77
CA PRO A 253 15.87 -11.97 5.03
C PRO A 253 15.80 -11.66 3.53
N PHE A 254 14.60 -11.71 2.94
CA PHE A 254 14.40 -11.46 1.51
C PHE A 254 14.49 -9.98 1.15
N ILE A 255 14.18 -9.07 2.09
CA ILE A 255 14.30 -7.62 1.86
C ILE A 255 15.78 -7.25 1.71
N GLY A 256 16.64 -7.72 2.62
CA GLY A 256 18.07 -7.40 2.62
C GLY A 256 18.83 -8.00 1.42
N ALA A 257 18.38 -9.16 0.93
CA ALA A 257 18.98 -9.85 -0.21
C ALA A 257 18.37 -9.45 -1.57
N ALA A 258 17.31 -8.63 -1.59
CA ALA A 258 16.58 -8.34 -2.82
C ALA A 258 17.42 -7.54 -3.83
N PRO A 259 17.46 -7.94 -5.11
CA PRO A 259 18.00 -7.09 -6.16
C PRO A 259 17.17 -5.82 -6.29
N VAL A 260 17.74 -4.75 -6.85
CA VAL A 260 17.03 -3.46 -7.05
C VAL A 260 15.68 -3.62 -7.77
N THR A 261 15.59 -4.58 -8.70
CA THR A 261 14.37 -4.92 -9.44
C THR A 261 13.22 -5.43 -8.57
N THR A 262 13.47 -5.75 -7.29
CA THR A 262 12.46 -6.25 -6.35
C THR A 262 12.48 -5.45 -5.04
N ALA A 263 13.64 -4.96 -4.61
CA ALA A 263 13.80 -4.12 -3.43
C ALA A 263 12.93 -2.86 -3.48
N HIS A 264 12.68 -2.32 -4.68
CA HIS A 264 11.84 -1.14 -4.85
C HIS A 264 10.39 -1.33 -4.41
N LEU A 265 9.91 -2.59 -4.38
CA LEU A 265 8.61 -3.00 -3.88
C LEU A 265 8.69 -3.46 -2.42
N LEU A 266 9.65 -4.33 -2.08
CA LEU A 266 9.72 -4.93 -0.74
C LEU A 266 10.04 -3.92 0.36
N VAL A 267 10.95 -2.97 0.13
CA VAL A 267 11.34 -1.99 1.17
C VAL A 267 10.15 -1.10 1.55
N PRO A 268 9.40 -0.47 0.62
CA PRO A 268 8.20 0.27 0.98
C PRO A 268 7.14 -0.56 1.70
N LEU A 269 6.86 -1.79 1.25
CA LEU A 269 5.87 -2.65 1.89
C LEU A 269 6.26 -3.04 3.32
N ALA A 270 7.55 -3.26 3.56
CA ALA A 270 8.07 -3.53 4.89
C ALA A 270 7.92 -2.33 5.82
N LEU A 271 8.18 -1.12 5.30
CA LEU A 271 7.94 0.10 6.07
C LEU A 271 6.46 0.29 6.39
N LEU A 272 5.55 0.06 5.45
CA LEU A 272 4.11 0.11 5.73
C LEU A 272 3.75 -0.87 6.85
N ALA A 273 4.16 -2.13 6.72
CA ALA A 273 3.87 -3.18 7.70
C ALA A 273 4.50 -2.93 9.09
N ALA A 274 5.53 -2.09 9.18
CA ALA A 274 6.25 -1.78 10.43
C ALA A 274 5.86 -0.43 11.05
N THR A 275 5.32 0.52 10.28
CA THR A 275 5.05 1.89 10.73
C THR A 275 3.57 2.23 10.88
N GLU A 276 2.66 1.41 10.32
CA GLU A 276 1.22 1.59 10.41
C GLU A 276 0.54 0.61 11.39
N ALA A 277 1.31 0.08 12.35
CA ALA A 277 0.85 -0.75 13.46
C ALA A 277 0.08 0.03 14.53
#